data_AF-A0A916WBP8-F1
#
_entry.id   AF-A0A916WBP8-F1
#
_cell.length_a   1.000
_cell.length_b   1.000
_cell.length_c   1.000
_cell.angle_alpha   90.00
_cell.angle_beta   90.00
_cell.angle_gamma   90.00
#
_symmetry.space_group_name_H-M   'P 1'
#
loop_
_entity.id
_entity.type
_entity.pdbx_description
1 polymer ?
#
loop_
_entity_poly.entity_id
_entity_poly.type
_entity_poly.pdbx_seq_one_letter_code
_entity_poly.pdbx_strand_id
1 'polypeptide(L)'
;MSASAHFLRRVLWLDAGTGLATGALQLLLPAWLAGLLGLPEALLVESGWAMLAFTAYITFLATRRQIPPAGVWLLIVGNAAWALGCLALIFGGGLTPTLLGTAFLAVQAFWVGLMAELEWVGLRKAAASRW
;
A
#
# COMPACT_ATOMS: atom_id res chain seq x y z
N MET A 1 0.61 -22.04 15.12
CA MET A 1 1.13 -20.68 14.88
C MET A 1 0.61 -19.79 16.01
N SER A 2 1.40 -18.84 16.52
CA SER A 2 0.94 -17.93 17.58
C SER A 2 -0.13 -16.96 17.04
N ALA A 3 -1.00 -16.45 17.91
CA ALA A 3 -2.02 -15.46 17.54
C ALA A 3 -1.42 -14.22 16.82
N SER A 4 -0.19 -13.82 17.19
CA SER A 4 0.54 -12.74 16.54
C SER A 4 0.90 -13.04 15.08
N ALA A 5 1.29 -14.28 14.77
CA ALA A 5 1.62 -14.69 13.39
C ALA A 5 0.36 -14.70 12.51
N HIS A 6 -0.79 -15.06 13.07
CA HIS A 6 -2.07 -14.98 12.37
C HIS A 6 -2.51 -13.53 12.13
N PHE A 7 -2.30 -12.64 13.11
CA PHE A 7 -2.60 -11.22 12.96
C PHE A 7 -1.79 -10.58 11.81
N LEU A 8 -0.46 -10.71 11.85
CA LEU A 8 0.41 -10.15 10.80
C LEU A 8 0.01 -10.68 9.41
N ARG A 9 -0.24 -11.98 9.28
CA ARG A 9 -0.65 -12.56 7.99
C ARG A 9 -1.98 -12.01 7.47
N ARG A 10 -2.94 -11.72 8.35
CA ARG A 10 -4.21 -11.09 7.94
C ARG A 10 -4.01 -9.66 7.45
N VAL A 11 -3.13 -8.89 8.11
CA VAL A 11 -2.74 -7.55 7.67
C VAL A 11 -2.13 -7.62 6.27
N LEU A 12 -1.17 -8.52 6.03
CA LEU A 12 -0.55 -8.68 4.71
C LEU A 12 -1.58 -9.02 3.61
N TRP A 13 -2.53 -9.91 3.90
CA TRP A 13 -3.57 -10.25 2.92
C TRP A 13 -4.53 -9.10 2.64
N LEU A 14 -4.87 -8.32 3.68
CA LEU A 14 -5.69 -7.12 3.52
C LEU A 14 -4.97 -6.09 2.64
N ASP A 15 -3.70 -5.80 2.95
CA ASP A 15 -2.89 -4.84 2.20
C ASP A 15 -2.76 -5.28 0.73
N ALA A 16 -2.33 -6.53 0.49
CA ALA A 16 -2.23 -7.11 -0.86
C ALA A 16 -3.55 -7.03 -1.64
N GLY A 17 -4.68 -7.34 -1.01
CA GLY A 17 -5.99 -7.29 -1.64
C GLY A 17 -6.38 -5.86 -2.04
N THR A 18 -6.17 -4.89 -1.14
CA THR A 18 -6.48 -3.49 -1.43
C THR A 18 -5.57 -2.90 -2.50
N GLY A 19 -4.25 -3.14 -2.43
CA GLY A 19 -3.32 -2.68 -3.44
C GLY A 19 -3.57 -3.34 -4.80
N LEU A 20 -3.89 -4.64 -4.85
CA LEU A 20 -4.23 -5.32 -6.10
C LEU A 20 -5.46 -4.69 -6.75
N ALA A 21 -6.51 -4.43 -5.96
CA ALA A 21 -7.72 -3.79 -6.46
C ALA A 21 -7.45 -2.38 -6.99
N THR A 22 -6.70 -1.55 -6.25
CA THR A 22 -6.37 -0.18 -6.67
C THR A 22 -5.46 -0.17 -7.90
N GLY A 23 -4.41 -1.02 -7.92
CA GLY A 23 -3.50 -1.13 -9.06
C GLY A 23 -4.18 -1.64 -10.32
N ALA A 24 -5.05 -2.64 -10.20
CA ALA A 24 -5.86 -3.12 -11.32
C ALA A 24 -6.81 -2.03 -11.83
N LEU A 25 -7.47 -1.28 -10.94
CA LEU A 25 -8.35 -0.17 -11.32
C LEU A 25 -7.57 0.89 -12.11
N GLN A 26 -6.39 1.27 -11.64
CA GLN A 26 -5.50 2.23 -12.30
C GLN A 26 -5.06 1.78 -13.70
N LEU A 27 -4.77 0.49 -13.90
CA LEU A 27 -4.33 -0.05 -15.19
C LEU A 27 -5.48 -0.36 -16.16
N LEU A 28 -6.66 -0.70 -15.66
CA LEU A 28 -7.81 -1.04 -16.50
C LEU A 28 -8.58 0.19 -16.97
N LEU A 29 -8.62 1.27 -16.16
CA LEU A 29 -9.40 2.47 -16.43
C LEU A 29 -8.59 3.78 -16.33
N PRO A 30 -7.36 3.86 -16.87
CA PRO A 30 -6.46 4.98 -16.62
C PRO A 30 -7.00 6.32 -17.13
N ALA A 31 -7.47 6.39 -18.39
CA ALA A 31 -8.03 7.62 -18.96
C ALA A 31 -9.30 8.11 -18.23
N TRP A 32 -10.17 7.19 -17.84
CA TRP A 32 -11.41 7.52 -17.12
C TRP A 32 -11.10 8.08 -15.72
N LEU A 33 -10.18 7.45 -15.00
CA LEU A 33 -9.70 7.94 -13.70
C LEU A 33 -8.96 9.27 -13.83
N ALA A 34 -8.14 9.44 -14.87
CA ALA A 34 -7.42 10.69 -15.12
C ALA A 34 -8.39 11.88 -15.22
N GLY A 35 -9.48 11.72 -15.99
CA GLY A 35 -10.53 12.74 -16.11
C GLY A 35 -11.27 13.01 -14.80
N LEU A 36 -11.56 11.98 -14.01
CA LEU A 36 -12.28 12.11 -12.74
C LEU A 36 -11.42 12.75 -11.63
N LEU A 37 -10.17 12.30 -11.53
CA LEU A 37 -9.24 12.64 -10.45
C LEU A 37 -8.42 13.90 -10.76
N GLY A 38 -8.37 14.34 -12.03
CA GLY A 38 -7.49 15.43 -12.44
C GLY A 38 -6.01 15.07 -12.27
N LEU A 39 -5.68 13.78 -12.41
CA LEU A 39 -4.32 13.27 -12.32
C LEU A 39 -3.82 12.88 -13.72
N PRO A 40 -2.51 13.02 -14.00
CA PRO A 40 -1.96 12.55 -15.26
C PRO A 40 -2.21 11.06 -15.46
N GLU A 41 -2.62 10.66 -16.66
CA GLU A 41 -2.86 9.25 -17.00
C GLU A 41 -1.60 8.40 -16.81
N ALA A 42 -0.44 8.91 -17.24
CA ALA A 42 0.84 8.24 -17.06
C ALA A 42 1.14 7.94 -15.58
N LEU A 43 0.84 8.89 -14.67
CA LEU A 43 1.03 8.69 -13.23
C LEU A 43 0.16 7.53 -12.72
N LEU A 44 -1.09 7.41 -13.19
CA LEU A 44 -1.98 6.31 -12.82
C LEU A 44 -1.46 4.98 -13.35
N VAL A 45 -0.99 4.92 -14.60
CA VAL A 45 -0.44 3.68 -15.17
C VAL A 45 0.84 3.24 -14.45
N GLU A 46 1.78 4.16 -14.23
CA GLU A 46 3.04 3.87 -13.54
C GLU A 46 2.81 3.44 -12.10
N SER A 47 1.95 4.16 -11.36
CA SER A 47 1.58 3.77 -10.00
C SER A 47 0.83 2.44 -9.96
N GLY A 48 -0.02 2.15 -10.95
CA GLY A 48 -0.70 0.87 -11.08
C GLY A 48 0.28 -0.30 -11.19
N TRP A 49 1.29 -0.18 -12.06
CA TRP A 49 2.35 -1.20 -12.17
C TRP A 49 3.17 -1.34 -10.89
N ALA A 50 3.56 -0.23 -10.27
CA ALA A 50 4.28 -0.26 -8.99
C ALA A 50 3.46 -0.95 -7.90
N MET A 51 2.15 -0.69 -7.84
CA MET A 51 1.21 -1.31 -6.91
C MET A 51 1.09 -2.83 -7.15
N LEU A 52 1.01 -3.26 -8.41
CA LEU A 52 1.00 -4.68 -8.75
C LEU A 52 2.30 -5.39 -8.35
N ALA A 53 3.46 -4.76 -8.56
CA ALA A 53 4.74 -5.32 -8.14
C ALA A 53 4.83 -5.42 -6.61
N PHE A 54 4.41 -4.38 -5.90
CA PHE A 54 4.41 -4.35 -4.44
C PHE A 54 3.44 -5.39 -3.84
N THR A 55 2.21 -5.47 -4.37
CA THR A 55 1.21 -6.45 -3.90
C THR A 55 1.58 -7.89 -4.24
N ALA A 56 2.29 -8.14 -5.34
CA ALA A 56 2.88 -9.44 -5.62
C ALA A 56 3.91 -9.83 -4.55
N TYR A 57 4.74 -8.87 -4.11
CA TYR A 57 5.71 -9.10 -3.03
C TYR A 57 5.02 -9.34 -1.66
N ILE A 58 4.00 -8.55 -1.31
CA ILE A 58 3.20 -8.77 -0.10
C ILE A 58 2.57 -10.17 -0.11
N THR A 59 1.96 -10.55 -1.23
CA THR A 59 1.35 -11.88 -1.44
C THR A 59 2.38 -12.99 -1.27
N PHE A 60 3.56 -12.82 -1.88
CA PHE A 60 4.68 -13.75 -1.72
C PHE A 60 5.08 -13.93 -0.25
N LEU A 61 5.12 -12.86 0.54
CA LEU A 61 5.41 -12.93 1.98
C LEU A 61 4.27 -13.59 2.77
N ALA A 62 3.02 -13.26 2.46
CA ALA A 62 1.83 -13.79 3.13
C ALA A 62 1.69 -15.31 3.00
N THR A 63 2.21 -15.90 1.91
CA THR A 63 2.23 -17.36 1.67
C THR A 63 3.33 -18.11 2.44
N ARG A 64 4.32 -17.41 3.02
CA ARG A 64 5.44 -18.07 3.71
C ARG A 64 4.98 -18.70 5.02
N ARG A 65 5.46 -19.93 5.30
CA ARG A 65 5.22 -20.62 6.59
C ARG A 65 5.66 -19.75 7.77
N GLN A 66 6.88 -19.19 7.68
CA GLN A 66 7.41 -18.18 8.59
C GLN A 66 7.64 -16.89 7.79
N ILE A 67 7.06 -15.78 8.25
CA ILE A 67 7.20 -14.48 7.58
C ILE A 67 8.53 -13.86 8.02
N PRO A 68 9.47 -13.58 7.09
CA PRO A 68 10.77 -13.02 7.44
C PRO A 68 10.65 -11.55 7.90
N PRO A 69 11.20 -11.18 9.07
CA PRO A 69 11.15 -9.80 9.59
C PRO A 69 11.66 -8.73 8.62
N ALA A 70 12.75 -9.01 7.92
CA ALA A 70 13.34 -8.07 6.95
C ALA A 70 12.37 -7.77 5.80
N GLY A 71 11.57 -8.76 5.37
CA GLY A 71 10.57 -8.55 4.33
C GLY A 71 9.43 -7.65 4.80
N VAL A 72 8.98 -7.81 6.04
CA VAL A 72 7.94 -6.94 6.63
C VAL A 72 8.45 -5.50 6.77
N TRP A 73 9.71 -5.32 7.16
CA TRP A 73 10.31 -3.98 7.20
C TRP A 73 10.35 -3.30 5.84
N LEU A 74 10.61 -4.04 4.76
CA LEU A 74 10.53 -3.49 3.41
C LEU A 74 9.11 -3.01 3.08
N LEU A 75 8.08 -3.73 3.53
CA LEU A 75 6.69 -3.30 3.36
C LEU A 75 6.37 -2.03 4.13
N ILE A 76 6.76 -1.96 5.41
CA ILE A 76 6.57 -0.78 6.26
C ILE A 76 7.19 0.46 5.61
N VAL A 77 8.45 0.35 5.15
CA VAL A 77 9.15 1.46 4.49
C VAL A 77 8.50 1.81 3.15
N GLY A 78 8.10 0.81 2.36
CA GLY A 78 7.40 1.02 1.09
C GLY A 78 6.07 1.76 1.27
N ASN A 79 5.25 1.32 2.22
CA ASN A 79 3.99 1.93 2.59
C ASN A 79 4.19 3.37 3.10
N ALA A 80 5.19 3.61 3.96
CA ALA A 80 5.53 4.96 4.42
C ALA A 80 5.98 5.87 3.27
N ALA A 81 6.84 5.38 2.38
CA ALA A 81 7.27 6.13 1.20
C ALA A 81 6.11 6.45 0.26
N TRP A 82 5.17 5.51 0.06
CA TRP A 82 3.98 5.73 -0.74
C TRP A 82 3.07 6.79 -0.13
N ALA A 83 2.83 6.74 1.18
CA ALA A 83 2.06 7.75 1.89
C ALA A 83 2.66 9.15 1.71
N LEU A 84 3.98 9.28 1.88
CA LEU A 84 4.70 10.54 1.65
C LEU A 84 4.59 10.99 0.19
N GLY A 85 4.67 10.07 -0.77
CA GLY A 85 4.45 10.35 -2.19
C GLY A 85 3.05 10.94 -2.45
N CYS A 86 2.00 10.33 -1.90
CA CYS A 86 0.64 10.85 -2.01
C CYS A 86 0.50 12.25 -1.38
N LEU A 87 1.07 12.47 -0.20
CA LEU A 87 1.05 13.78 0.46
C LEU A 87 1.83 14.82 -0.36
N ALA A 88 2.97 14.46 -0.95
CA ALA A 88 3.74 15.33 -1.82
C ALA A 88 2.96 15.71 -3.09
N LEU A 89 2.17 14.80 -3.67
CA LEU A 89 1.30 15.11 -4.80
C LEU A 89 0.16 16.07 -4.42
N ILE A 90 -0.35 16.00 -3.18
CA ILE A 90 -1.39 16.92 -2.68
C ILE A 90 -0.81 18.31 -2.37
N PHE A 91 0.31 18.37 -1.64
CA PHE A 91 0.82 19.63 -1.08
C PHE A 91 1.98 20.25 -1.87
N GLY A 92 2.58 19.53 -2.81
CA GLY A 92 3.76 19.96 -3.55
C GLY A 92 3.50 21.00 -4.65
N GLY A 93 2.24 21.24 -5.01
CA GLY A 93 1.84 22.27 -5.98
C GLY A 93 2.18 21.97 -7.46
N GLY A 94 2.84 20.85 -7.75
CA GLY A 94 3.18 20.44 -9.11
C GLY A 94 2.01 19.83 -9.91
N LEU A 95 0.90 19.51 -9.24
CA LEU A 95 -0.33 19.03 -9.85
C LEU A 95 -1.53 19.79 -9.27
N THR A 96 -2.63 19.78 -9.99
CA THR A 96 -3.93 20.33 -9.55
C THR A 96 -5.01 19.24 -9.60
N PRO A 97 -5.00 18.26 -8.67
CA PRO A 97 -6.02 17.23 -8.62
C PRO A 97 -7.41 17.84 -8.40
N THR A 98 -8.46 17.15 -8.86
CA THR A 98 -9.84 17.50 -8.47
C THR A 98 -10.05 17.24 -6.98
N LEU A 99 -11.19 17.67 -6.42
CA LEU A 99 -11.55 17.30 -5.04
C LEU A 99 -11.57 15.77 -4.84
N LEU A 100 -12.05 15.03 -5.85
CA LEU A 100 -12.02 13.57 -5.84
C LEU A 100 -10.60 13.01 -5.95
N GLY A 101 -9.73 13.63 -6.75
CA GLY A 101 -8.30 13.28 -6.84
C GLY A 101 -7.57 13.47 -5.51
N THR A 102 -7.78 14.61 -4.86
CA THR A 102 -7.22 14.89 -3.53
C THR A 102 -7.73 13.89 -2.50
N ALA A 103 -9.04 13.59 -2.49
CA ALA A 103 -9.61 12.59 -1.60
C ALA A 103 -9.03 11.18 -1.88
N PHE A 104 -8.87 10.81 -3.14
CA PHE A 104 -8.27 9.54 -3.56
C PHE A 104 -6.82 9.39 -3.07
N LEU A 105 -5.99 10.43 -3.23
CA LEU A 105 -4.62 10.45 -2.72
C LEU A 105 -4.58 10.42 -1.18
N ALA A 106 -5.45 11.17 -0.51
CA ALA A 106 -5.51 11.21 0.95
C ALA A 106 -5.95 9.86 1.55
N VAL A 107 -6.95 9.21 0.96
CA VAL A 107 -7.39 7.86 1.34
C VAL A 107 -6.27 6.86 1.16
N GLN A 108 -5.55 6.90 0.03
CA GLN A 108 -4.37 6.05 -0.17
C GLN A 108 -3.32 6.29 0.90
N ALA A 109 -2.92 7.54 1.15
CA ALA A 109 -1.90 7.89 2.13
C ALA A 109 -2.26 7.40 3.54
N PHE A 110 -3.51 7.61 3.94
CA PHE A 110 -4.01 7.14 5.22
C PHE A 110 -4.01 5.61 5.29
N TRP A 111 -4.52 4.94 4.26
CA TRP A 111 -4.67 3.48 4.26
C TRP A 111 -3.33 2.76 4.30
N VAL A 112 -2.37 3.14 3.45
CA VAL A 112 -1.04 2.52 3.44
C VAL A 112 -0.26 2.87 4.72
N GLY A 113 -0.44 4.09 5.26
CA GLY A 113 0.13 4.45 6.56
C GLY A 113 -0.43 3.60 7.71
N LEU A 114 -1.73 3.31 7.68
CA LEU A 114 -2.37 2.38 8.61
C LEU A 114 -1.82 0.96 8.44
N MET A 115 -1.64 0.47 7.21
CA MET A 115 -1.05 -0.85 6.97
C MET A 115 0.38 -0.92 7.53
N ALA A 116 1.22 0.09 7.30
CA ALA A 116 2.57 0.16 7.85
C ALA A 116 2.59 0.04 9.39
N GLU A 117 1.68 0.75 10.08
CA GLU A 117 1.56 0.67 11.54
C GLU A 117 1.08 -0.72 12.00
N LEU A 118 0.10 -1.32 11.31
CA LEU A 118 -0.39 -2.66 11.65
C LEU A 118 0.67 -3.74 11.41
N GLU A 119 1.46 -3.62 10.34
CA GLU A 119 2.60 -4.48 10.04
C GLU A 119 3.67 -4.38 11.13
N TRP A 120 4.00 -3.15 11.55
CA TRP A 120 4.93 -2.88 12.65
C TRP A 120 4.47 -3.51 13.97
N VAL A 121 3.20 -3.30 14.34
CA VAL A 121 2.60 -3.92 15.53
C VAL A 121 2.65 -5.45 15.44
N GLY A 122 2.32 -6.01 14.27
CA GLY A 122 2.37 -7.46 14.04
C GLY A 122 3.78 -8.02 14.18
N LEU A 123 4.79 -7.29 13.68
CA LEU A 123 6.19 -7.65 13.78
C LEU A 123 6.70 -7.63 15.22
N ARG A 124 6.39 -6.57 15.98
CA ARG A 124 6.77 -6.45 17.40
C ARG A 124 6.17 -7.57 18.26
N LYS A 125 4.88 -7.87 18.07
CA LYS A 125 4.20 -8.95 18.79
C LYS A 125 4.80 -10.33 18.43
N ALA A 126 5.19 -10.54 17.18
CA ALA A 126 5.79 -11.80 16.75
C ALA A 126 7.19 -12.01 17.35
N ALA A 127 7.98 -10.94 17.50
CA ALA A 127 9.26 -10.99 18.19
C ALA A 127 9.11 -11.30 19.69
N ALA A 128 8.12 -10.70 20.35
CA ALA A 128 7.83 -10.95 21.77
C ALA A 128 7.31 -12.38 22.05
N SER A 129 6.68 -13.03 21.06
CA SER A 129 6.15 -14.40 21.17
C SER A 129 7.20 -15.50 20.95
N ARG A 130 8.45 -15.14 20.63
CA ARG A 130 9.57 -16.08 20.40
C ARG A 130 10.44 -16.29 21.66
N TRP A 131 10.01 -15.71 22.79
CA TRP A 131 10.55 -15.86 24.14
C TRP A 131 9.44 -16.42 25.03
#